data_AF-A0A6G1LDR2-F1
#
_entry.id   AF-A0A6G1LDR2-F1
#
_cell.length_a   1.000
_cell.length_b   1.000
_cell.length_c   1.000
_cell.angle_alpha   90.00
_cell.angle_beta   90.00
_cell.angle_gamma   90.00
#
_symmetry.space_group_name_H-M   'P 1'
#
loop_
_entity.id
_entity.type
_entity.pdbx_description
1 polymer ?
#
loop_
_entity_poly.entity_id
_entity_poly.type
_entity_poly.pdbx_seq_one_letter_code
_entity_poly.pdbx_strand_id
1 'polypeptide(L)'
;PTITVTRSSQGFIAIPLCSLINAGNIEELLRFHVWLPDGKRGCEDTAVHARQPYARSWVLAGQGRDFSYHTEPVEDPDMATHAKYRLAWSGGDGKPLASSYGTHHRVSVVQNSGQLVRLREVGTALHGRDETYAVPAGAFHRSCVKPDAFHATLFYFDSSKGFDQDAPVLGPKHGTEYAAVKEMCGQSAAELARLVDDAR
;
A
#
# COMPACT_ATOMS: atom_id res chain seq x y z
N PRO A 1 12.82 -22.85 3.91
CA PRO A 1 12.98 -21.41 3.60
C PRO A 1 12.30 -20.56 4.68
N THR A 2 13.07 -19.79 5.45
CA THR A 2 12.50 -18.84 6.42
C THR A 2 12.03 -17.61 5.65
N ILE A 3 10.72 -17.41 5.56
CA ILE A 3 10.14 -16.23 4.93
C ILE A 3 10.39 -15.04 5.86
N THR A 4 11.28 -14.13 5.46
CA THR A 4 11.48 -12.87 6.19
C THR A 4 10.33 -11.93 5.86
N VAL A 5 9.50 -11.65 6.86
CA VAL A 5 8.39 -10.70 6.75
C VAL A 5 8.87 -9.29 7.05
N THR A 6 8.37 -8.32 6.31
CA THR A 6 8.71 -6.90 6.52
C THR A 6 7.44 -6.08 6.65
N ARG A 7 7.53 -5.02 7.47
CA ARG A 7 6.47 -4.02 7.59
C ARG A 7 6.59 -3.01 6.46
N SER A 8 5.46 -2.72 5.82
CA SER A 8 5.34 -1.73 4.75
C SER A 8 5.38 -0.31 5.31
N SER A 9 5.56 0.68 4.42
CA SER A 9 5.42 2.11 4.75
C SER A 9 4.01 2.49 5.22
N GLN A 10 3.02 1.65 4.93
CA GLN A 10 1.63 1.78 5.38
C GLN A 10 1.37 1.08 6.73
N GLY A 11 2.42 0.50 7.34
CA GLY A 11 2.38 -0.04 8.71
C GLY A 11 1.89 -1.48 8.84
N PHE A 12 1.56 -2.16 7.74
CA PHE A 12 1.18 -3.58 7.75
C PHE A 12 2.32 -4.51 7.34
N ILE A 13 2.27 -5.75 7.79
CA ILE A 13 3.11 -6.83 7.29
C ILE A 13 2.55 -7.28 5.94
N ALA A 14 3.39 -7.28 4.91
CA ALA A 14 3.03 -7.75 3.57
C ALA A 14 3.72 -9.07 3.27
N ILE A 15 2.94 -10.14 3.08
CA ILE A 15 3.43 -11.47 2.72
C ILE A 15 3.03 -11.77 1.27
N PRO A 16 3.97 -11.81 0.31
CA PRO A 16 3.66 -12.30 -1.02
C PRO A 16 3.38 -13.81 -0.95
N LEU A 17 2.26 -14.25 -1.53
CA LEU A 17 1.87 -15.65 -1.59
C LEU A 17 2.15 -16.25 -2.97
N CYS A 18 1.85 -15.48 -4.01
CA CYS A 18 2.06 -15.86 -5.41
C CYS A 18 2.24 -14.60 -6.24
N SER A 19 3.11 -14.61 -7.24
CA SER A 19 3.27 -13.49 -8.16
C SER A 19 3.60 -13.98 -9.57
N LEU A 20 2.88 -13.45 -10.56
CA LEU A 20 3.21 -13.51 -11.97
C LEU A 20 3.65 -12.10 -12.40
N ILE A 21 4.91 -11.97 -12.80
CA ILE A 21 5.51 -10.71 -13.19
C ILE A 21 5.95 -10.82 -14.65
N ASN A 22 5.54 -9.88 -15.49
CA ASN A 22 5.90 -9.82 -16.90
C ASN A 22 6.52 -8.46 -17.23
N ALA A 23 7.71 -8.47 -17.83
CA ALA A 23 8.48 -7.26 -18.15
C ALA A 23 8.62 -6.26 -16.98
N GLY A 24 8.68 -6.75 -15.74
CA GLY A 24 8.80 -5.92 -14.53
C GLY A 24 7.47 -5.34 -14.01
N ASN A 25 6.36 -5.59 -14.70
CA ASN A 25 5.01 -5.24 -14.26
C ASN A 25 4.33 -6.44 -13.59
N ILE A 26 3.49 -6.14 -12.59
CA ILE A 26 2.61 -7.16 -12.01
C ILE A 26 1.63 -7.56 -13.11
N GLU A 27 1.48 -8.85 -13.38
CA GLU A 27 0.38 -9.38 -14.17
C GLU A 27 -0.70 -9.89 -13.22
N GLU A 28 -0.27 -10.75 -12.29
CA GLU A 28 -1.07 -11.20 -11.15
C GLU A 28 -0.23 -11.21 -9.87
N LEU A 29 -0.84 -10.89 -8.74
CA LEU A 29 -0.19 -11.01 -7.43
C LEU A 29 -1.23 -11.37 -6.39
N LEU A 30 -0.93 -12.37 -5.57
CA LEU A 30 -1.67 -12.69 -4.36
C LEU A 30 -0.79 -12.32 -3.16
N ARG A 31 -1.32 -11.47 -2.28
CA ARG A 31 -0.58 -10.97 -1.12
C ARG A 31 -1.47 -10.92 0.10
N PHE A 32 -0.93 -11.34 1.23
CA PHE A 32 -1.59 -11.25 2.52
C PHE A 32 -1.09 -10.03 3.29
N HIS A 33 -2.01 -9.20 3.77
CA HIS A 33 -1.70 -8.01 4.56
C HIS A 33 -2.18 -8.21 5.99
N VAL A 34 -1.33 -7.90 6.96
CA VAL A 34 -1.66 -8.00 8.39
C VAL A 34 -1.27 -6.72 9.12
N TRP A 35 -2.24 -6.06 9.73
CA TRP A 35 -2.01 -5.05 10.75
C TRP A 35 -2.04 -5.72 12.12
N LEU A 36 -0.96 -5.56 12.87
CA LEU A 36 -0.88 -6.03 14.25
C LEU A 36 -1.44 -4.98 15.23
N PRO A 37 -1.97 -5.42 16.39
CA PRO A 37 -2.44 -4.53 17.46
C PRO A 37 -1.27 -3.99 18.31
N ASP A 38 -0.19 -3.55 17.66
CA ASP A 38 1.07 -3.12 18.30
C ASP A 38 1.31 -1.61 18.22
N GLY A 39 0.28 -0.85 17.83
CA GLY A 39 0.36 0.59 17.64
C GLY A 39 1.14 1.05 16.41
N LYS A 40 1.85 0.15 15.71
CA LYS A 40 2.68 0.51 14.57
C LYS A 40 1.82 0.71 13.32
N ARG A 41 1.73 1.94 12.84
CA ARG A 41 0.97 2.34 11.64
C ARG A 41 1.86 3.07 10.64
N GLY A 42 1.36 3.23 9.42
CA GLY A 42 2.07 3.95 8.37
C GLY A 42 2.10 5.46 8.63
N CYS A 43 2.95 6.15 7.86
CA CYS A 43 3.03 7.61 7.91
C CYS A 43 1.74 8.23 7.33
N GLU A 44 1.03 9.03 8.13
CA GLU A 44 -0.24 9.64 7.71
C GLU A 44 -0.07 10.59 6.52
N ASP A 45 1.05 11.33 6.47
CA ASP A 45 1.37 12.27 5.39
C ASP A 45 1.47 11.60 4.02
N THR A 46 1.70 10.28 3.97
CA THR A 46 1.84 9.51 2.72
C THR A 46 0.88 8.33 2.62
N ALA A 47 -0.21 8.37 3.39
CA ALA A 47 -1.15 7.25 3.50
C ALA A 47 -2.08 7.12 2.27
N VAL A 48 -2.31 8.21 1.54
CA VAL A 48 -3.13 8.21 0.32
C VAL A 48 -2.29 7.82 -0.88
N HIS A 49 -2.70 6.79 -1.60
CA HIS A 49 -1.99 6.28 -2.76
C HIS A 49 -2.93 5.71 -3.81
N ALA A 50 -2.50 5.73 -5.07
CA ALA A 50 -3.16 5.04 -6.16
C ALA A 50 -2.62 3.60 -6.29
N ARG A 51 -3.44 2.72 -6.86
CA ARG A 51 -3.06 1.33 -7.14
C ARG A 51 -2.59 1.19 -8.57
N GLN A 52 -1.48 0.50 -8.78
CA GLN A 52 -1.02 0.18 -10.14
C GLN A 52 -2.04 -0.76 -10.82
N PRO A 53 -2.21 -2.03 -10.41
CA PRO A 53 -3.29 -2.87 -10.93
C PRO A 53 -4.59 -2.71 -10.13
N TYR A 54 -5.70 -3.19 -10.72
CA TYR A 54 -6.93 -3.46 -9.99
C TYR A 54 -6.65 -4.42 -8.81
N ALA A 55 -7.30 -4.17 -7.68
CA ALA A 55 -7.20 -5.01 -6.50
C ALA A 55 -8.58 -5.50 -6.06
N ARG A 56 -8.68 -6.79 -5.75
CA ARG A 56 -9.80 -7.40 -5.04
C ARG A 56 -9.31 -7.96 -3.72
N SER A 57 -10.11 -7.79 -2.69
CA SER A 57 -9.72 -8.08 -1.32
C SER A 57 -10.78 -8.88 -0.59
N TRP A 58 -10.33 -9.77 0.30
CA TRP A 58 -11.19 -10.53 1.22
C TRP A 58 -10.67 -10.34 2.64
N VAL A 59 -11.51 -9.79 3.50
CA VAL A 59 -11.13 -9.58 4.91
C VAL A 59 -11.30 -10.89 5.66
N LEU A 60 -10.19 -11.40 6.19
CA LEU A 60 -10.18 -12.66 6.92
C LEU A 60 -10.47 -12.46 8.41
N ALA A 61 -10.04 -11.32 8.97
CA ALA A 61 -10.26 -10.98 10.37
C ALA A 61 -10.14 -9.48 10.65
N GLY A 62 -10.81 -9.04 11.72
CA GLY A 62 -10.81 -7.65 12.17
C GLY A 62 -11.60 -6.71 11.28
N GLN A 63 -11.39 -5.40 11.48
CA GLN A 63 -12.12 -4.35 10.79
C GLN A 63 -11.18 -3.22 10.36
N GLY A 64 -11.31 -2.80 9.11
CA GLY A 64 -10.61 -1.65 8.55
C GLY A 64 -11.59 -0.68 7.91
N ARG A 65 -11.22 0.58 7.77
CA ARG A 65 -11.98 1.57 7.01
C ARG A 65 -11.17 1.98 5.79
N ASP A 66 -11.77 1.93 4.62
CA ASP A 66 -11.20 2.48 3.40
C ASP A 66 -11.82 3.86 3.12
N PHE A 67 -10.99 4.78 2.68
CA PHE A 67 -11.39 6.11 2.24
C PHE A 67 -11.00 6.25 0.77
N SER A 68 -11.95 6.64 -0.06
CA SER A 68 -11.75 6.86 -1.49
C SER A 68 -11.67 8.34 -1.78
N TYR A 69 -10.76 8.71 -2.68
CA TYR A 69 -10.49 10.10 -3.01
C TYR A 69 -10.53 10.37 -4.51
N HIS A 70 -10.92 11.60 -4.84
CA HIS A 70 -10.73 12.19 -6.15
C HIS A 70 -9.57 13.20 -6.08
N THR A 71 -8.77 13.26 -7.14
CA THR A 71 -7.67 14.22 -7.27
C THR A 71 -7.87 15.08 -8.50
N GLU A 72 -7.71 16.39 -8.34
CA GLU A 72 -7.73 17.37 -9.41
C GLU A 72 -6.34 18.01 -9.52
N PRO A 73 -5.69 18.01 -10.70
CA PRO A 73 -4.47 18.79 -10.90
C PRO A 73 -4.71 20.28 -10.67
N VAL A 74 -3.76 20.97 -10.06
CA VAL A 74 -3.82 22.42 -9.85
C VAL A 74 -2.47 23.06 -10.17
N GLU A 75 -2.48 24.25 -10.76
CA GLU A 75 -1.28 25.02 -11.05
C GLU A 75 -0.92 25.97 -9.91
N ASP A 76 -1.93 26.55 -9.27
CA ASP A 76 -1.75 27.45 -8.13
C ASP A 76 -1.40 26.65 -6.85
N PRO A 77 -0.20 26.86 -6.26
CA PRO A 77 0.21 26.17 -5.04
C PRO A 77 -0.68 26.43 -3.82
N ASP A 78 -1.38 27.56 -3.78
CA ASP A 78 -2.29 27.89 -2.68
C ASP A 78 -3.58 27.07 -2.76
N MET A 79 -3.95 26.65 -3.96
CA MET A 79 -5.11 25.78 -4.23
C MET A 79 -4.81 24.29 -4.03
N ALA A 80 -3.52 23.94 -3.92
CA ALA A 80 -3.05 22.58 -3.72
C ALA A 80 -3.14 22.13 -2.26
N THR A 81 -3.51 20.87 -2.10
CA THR A 81 -3.52 20.18 -0.79
C THR A 81 -2.34 19.21 -0.66
N HIS A 82 -1.90 18.62 -1.76
CA HIS A 82 -0.87 17.59 -1.81
C HIS A 82 -0.01 17.74 -3.07
N ALA A 83 1.14 17.07 -3.09
CA ALA A 83 1.90 16.78 -4.30
C ALA A 83 1.83 15.28 -4.61
N LYS A 84 1.98 14.93 -5.89
CA LYS A 84 2.20 13.54 -6.32
C LYS A 84 3.66 13.15 -6.11
N TYR A 85 3.88 11.95 -5.63
CA TYR A 85 5.18 11.33 -5.48
C TYR A 85 5.24 10.05 -6.31
N ARG A 86 6.35 9.87 -7.02
CA ARG A 86 6.62 8.63 -7.76
C ARG A 86 7.30 7.62 -6.84
N LEU A 87 6.91 6.36 -6.99
CA LEU A 87 7.54 5.25 -6.29
C LEU A 87 8.82 4.83 -7.03
N ALA A 88 9.90 4.74 -6.28
CA ALA A 88 11.20 4.30 -6.75
C ALA A 88 11.73 3.25 -5.77
N TRP A 89 12.15 2.09 -6.28
CA TRP A 89 12.60 0.97 -5.44
C TRP A 89 14.11 0.82 -5.56
N SER A 90 14.85 0.82 -4.44
CA SER A 90 16.24 0.40 -4.50
C SER A 90 16.29 -1.13 -4.49
N GLY A 91 16.80 -1.73 -5.56
CA GLY A 91 17.29 -3.10 -5.47
C GLY A 91 18.39 -3.17 -4.41
N GLY A 92 18.47 -4.26 -3.65
CA GLY A 92 19.64 -4.50 -2.80
C GLY A 92 20.94 -4.36 -3.60
N ASP A 93 22.03 -4.03 -2.90
CA ASP A 93 23.40 -3.93 -3.41
C ASP A 93 23.73 -2.69 -4.27
N GLY A 94 23.27 -1.51 -3.84
CA GLY A 94 23.73 -0.23 -4.42
C GLY A 94 23.35 -0.01 -5.88
N LYS A 95 22.38 -0.79 -6.40
CA LYS A 95 21.84 -0.62 -7.75
C LYS A 95 20.93 0.61 -7.81
N PRO A 96 20.90 1.33 -8.95
CA PRO A 96 20.04 2.49 -9.13
C PRO A 96 18.57 2.15 -8.88
N LEU A 97 17.82 3.15 -8.43
CA LEU A 97 16.38 3.05 -8.19
C LEU A 97 15.68 2.51 -9.45
N ALA A 98 15.03 1.35 -9.33
CA ALA A 98 14.27 0.74 -10.41
C ALA A 98 12.78 1.09 -10.27
N SER A 99 12.13 1.37 -11.39
CA SER A 99 10.67 1.50 -11.49
C SER A 99 9.96 0.14 -11.56
N SER A 100 10.71 -0.95 -11.75
CA SER A 100 10.19 -2.31 -11.84
C SER A 100 9.82 -2.87 -10.47
N TYR A 101 8.73 -3.64 -10.42
CA TYR A 101 8.29 -4.27 -9.20
C TYR A 101 9.29 -5.35 -8.75
N GLY A 102 9.53 -5.42 -7.45
CA GLY A 102 10.32 -6.47 -6.83
C GLY A 102 9.72 -6.88 -5.49
N THR A 103 9.67 -8.19 -5.26
CA THR A 103 8.96 -8.81 -4.15
C THR A 103 9.64 -8.57 -2.79
N HIS A 104 10.94 -8.25 -2.77
CA HIS A 104 11.76 -8.18 -1.55
C HIS A 104 12.59 -6.88 -1.44
N HIS A 105 12.02 -5.73 -1.81
CA HIS A 105 12.71 -4.44 -1.64
C HIS A 105 12.79 -4.02 -0.17
N ARG A 106 13.98 -3.63 0.29
CA ARG A 106 14.22 -3.19 1.70
C ARG A 106 13.95 -1.70 1.92
N VAL A 107 13.97 -0.89 0.87
CA VAL A 107 13.69 0.55 0.92
C VAL A 107 12.72 0.90 -0.19
N SER A 108 11.72 1.72 0.14
CA SER A 108 10.85 2.37 -0.84
C SER A 108 11.17 3.85 -0.76
N VAL A 109 11.54 4.45 -1.88
CA VAL A 109 11.78 5.89 -1.98
C VAL A 109 10.60 6.49 -2.72
N VAL A 110 9.99 7.52 -2.15
CA VAL A 110 8.98 8.31 -2.84
C VAL A 110 9.58 9.68 -3.16
N GLN A 111 9.57 10.05 -4.44
CA GLN A 111 10.18 11.28 -4.95
C GLN A 111 9.08 12.23 -5.43
N ASN A 112 9.11 13.48 -4.96
CA ASN A 112 8.14 14.48 -5.39
C ASN A 112 8.26 14.69 -6.91
N SER A 113 7.14 14.58 -7.63
CA SER A 113 7.12 14.75 -9.09
C SER A 113 7.01 16.21 -9.54
N GLY A 114 6.78 17.13 -8.61
CA GLY A 114 6.44 18.54 -8.86
C GLY A 114 4.97 18.76 -9.22
N GLN A 115 4.16 17.71 -9.33
CA GLN A 115 2.75 17.83 -9.71
C GLN A 115 1.88 18.08 -8.49
N LEU A 116 1.27 19.26 -8.43
CA LEU A 116 0.37 19.65 -7.36
C LEU A 116 -1.07 19.19 -7.63
N VAL A 117 -1.74 18.75 -6.58
CA VAL A 117 -3.13 18.30 -6.64
C VAL A 117 -3.97 18.80 -5.49
N ARG A 118 -5.26 18.98 -5.77
CA ARG A 118 -6.32 19.07 -4.78
C ARG A 118 -6.93 17.70 -4.56
N LEU A 119 -6.93 17.27 -3.31
CA LEU A 119 -7.52 16.01 -2.86
C LEU A 119 -8.91 16.30 -2.28
N ARG A 120 -9.90 15.51 -2.70
CA ARG A 120 -11.25 15.54 -2.13
C ARG A 120 -11.68 14.12 -1.77
N GLU A 121 -12.10 13.90 -0.54
CA GLU A 121 -12.74 12.64 -0.15
C GLU A 121 -14.07 12.50 -0.87
N VAL A 122 -14.32 11.34 -1.47
CA VAL A 122 -15.55 11.06 -2.21
C VAL A 122 -16.33 9.88 -1.65
N GLY A 123 -15.73 9.12 -0.73
CA GLY A 123 -16.42 8.01 -0.10
C GLY A 123 -15.62 7.40 1.04
N THR A 124 -16.34 6.69 1.89
CA THR A 124 -15.76 5.84 2.92
C THR A 124 -16.54 4.54 3.02
N ALA A 125 -15.83 3.45 3.26
CA ALA A 125 -16.43 2.14 3.47
C ALA A 125 -15.77 1.47 4.68
N LEU A 126 -16.59 0.84 5.51
CA LEU A 126 -16.11 -0.02 6.58
C LEU A 126 -16.04 -1.44 6.03
N HIS A 127 -14.91 -2.11 6.25
CA HIS A 127 -14.67 -3.47 5.80
C HIS A 127 -14.40 -4.38 7.00
N GLY A 128 -15.34 -5.28 7.25
CA GLY A 128 -15.30 -6.30 8.30
C GLY A 128 -15.02 -7.68 7.75
N ARG A 129 -14.91 -8.65 8.66
CA ARG A 129 -14.70 -10.07 8.34
C ARG A 129 -15.72 -10.60 7.33
N ASP A 130 -15.26 -11.48 6.45
CA ASP A 130 -16.02 -12.14 5.38
C ASP A 130 -16.53 -11.20 4.27
N GLU A 131 -16.23 -9.90 4.37
CA GLU A 131 -16.54 -8.96 3.31
C GLU A 131 -15.49 -9.00 2.20
N THR A 132 -15.97 -8.72 0.99
CA THR A 132 -15.16 -8.56 -0.21
C THR A 132 -15.28 -7.13 -0.70
N TYR A 133 -14.17 -6.51 -1.08
CA TYR A 133 -14.17 -5.20 -1.70
C TYR A 133 -13.13 -5.11 -2.81
N ALA A 134 -13.21 -4.05 -3.62
CA ALA A 134 -12.31 -3.84 -4.73
C ALA A 134 -11.89 -2.37 -4.85
N VAL A 135 -10.66 -2.16 -5.31
CA VAL A 135 -10.10 -0.84 -5.61
C VAL A 135 -9.63 -0.86 -7.07
N PRO A 136 -10.20 -0.01 -7.95
CA PRO A 136 -9.76 0.07 -9.34
C PRO A 136 -8.30 0.49 -9.50
N ALA A 137 -7.69 0.15 -10.63
CA ALA A 137 -6.40 0.70 -11.03
C ALA A 137 -6.48 2.24 -11.12
N GLY A 138 -5.43 2.93 -10.67
CA GLY A 138 -5.34 4.40 -10.64
C GLY A 138 -6.23 5.08 -9.58
N ALA A 139 -7.12 4.36 -8.89
CA ALA A 139 -7.99 4.94 -7.89
C ALA A 139 -7.21 5.28 -6.60
N PHE A 140 -7.36 6.51 -6.12
CA PHE A 140 -6.74 6.95 -4.87
C PHE A 140 -7.55 6.48 -3.67
N HIS A 141 -6.85 5.86 -2.73
CA HIS A 141 -7.47 5.42 -1.49
C HIS A 141 -6.50 5.47 -0.29
N ARG A 142 -7.06 5.33 0.90
CA ARG A 142 -6.35 5.17 2.16
C ARG A 142 -7.08 4.14 3.02
N SER A 143 -6.38 3.09 3.41
CA SER A 143 -6.88 2.14 4.41
C SER A 143 -6.46 2.55 5.81
N CYS A 144 -7.39 2.50 6.76
CA CYS A 144 -7.19 2.88 8.16
C CYS A 144 -7.65 1.75 9.08
N VAL A 145 -6.76 1.33 9.98
CA VAL A 145 -7.02 0.32 11.02
C VAL A 145 -6.59 0.95 12.35
N LYS A 146 -7.45 0.87 13.37
CA LYS A 146 -7.15 1.43 14.70
C LYS A 146 -5.81 0.89 15.24
N PRO A 147 -4.97 1.68 15.91
CA PRO A 147 -3.62 1.28 16.34
C PRO A 147 -3.55 0.00 17.20
N ASP A 148 -4.59 -0.25 17.98
CA ASP A 148 -4.77 -1.38 18.89
C ASP A 148 -5.57 -2.54 18.28
N ALA A 149 -6.01 -2.43 17.03
CA ALA A 149 -6.78 -3.45 16.35
C ALA A 149 -5.91 -4.37 15.48
N PHE A 150 -6.29 -5.64 15.45
CA PHE A 150 -5.83 -6.59 14.44
C PHE A 150 -6.70 -6.47 13.19
N HIS A 151 -6.09 -6.57 12.00
CA HIS A 151 -6.81 -6.67 10.74
C HIS A 151 -5.99 -7.47 9.73
N ALA A 152 -6.62 -8.44 9.09
CA ALA A 152 -5.98 -9.35 8.15
C ALA A 152 -6.81 -9.48 6.88
N THR A 153 -6.17 -9.24 5.73
CA THR A 153 -6.85 -9.17 4.44
C THR A 153 -6.01 -9.83 3.35
N LEU A 154 -6.64 -10.73 2.59
CA LEU A 154 -6.06 -11.31 1.39
C LEU A 154 -6.34 -10.40 0.20
N PHE A 155 -5.30 -10.02 -0.54
CA PHE A 155 -5.39 -9.19 -1.74
C PHE A 155 -5.00 -10.00 -2.97
N TYR A 156 -5.84 -9.93 -4.00
CA TYR A 156 -5.53 -10.35 -5.36
C TYR A 156 -5.44 -9.11 -6.26
N PHE A 157 -4.33 -8.99 -6.98
CA PHE A 157 -4.04 -7.90 -7.89
C PHE A 157 -4.06 -8.47 -9.30
N ASP A 158 -4.77 -7.79 -10.21
CA ASP A 158 -5.08 -8.29 -11.54
C ASP A 158 -4.94 -7.16 -12.57
N SER A 159 -3.85 -7.19 -13.32
CA SER A 159 -3.56 -6.15 -14.32
C SER A 159 -4.39 -6.27 -15.59
N SER A 160 -5.04 -7.43 -15.83
CA SER A 160 -5.95 -7.58 -16.96
C SER A 160 -7.20 -6.68 -16.84
N LYS A 161 -7.50 -6.21 -15.61
CA LYS A 161 -8.58 -5.28 -15.30
C LYS A 161 -8.14 -3.82 -15.19
N GLY A 162 -6.96 -3.50 -15.73
CA GLY A 162 -6.38 -2.17 -15.74
C GLY A 162 -5.05 -2.13 -14.98
N PHE A 163 -4.14 -1.31 -15.50
CA PHE A 163 -2.82 -1.09 -14.92
C PHE A 163 -2.39 0.37 -15.14
N ASP A 164 -2.22 1.11 -14.06
CA ASP A 164 -1.62 2.44 -14.06
C ASP A 164 -0.15 2.31 -13.66
N GLN A 165 0.75 2.39 -14.65
CA GLN A 165 2.18 2.22 -14.44
C GLN A 165 2.77 3.27 -13.48
N ASP A 166 2.22 4.48 -13.50
CA ASP A 166 2.73 5.64 -12.78
C ASP A 166 1.90 5.95 -11.52
N ALA A 167 1.09 5.00 -11.05
CA ALA A 167 0.20 5.17 -9.90
C ALA A 167 0.93 5.81 -8.70
N PRO A 168 0.61 7.07 -8.35
CA PRO A 168 1.44 7.82 -7.42
C PRO A 168 1.00 7.63 -5.97
N VAL A 169 1.89 8.00 -5.06
CA VAL A 169 1.56 8.28 -3.65
C VAL A 169 1.32 9.78 -3.52
N LEU A 170 0.40 10.21 -2.67
CA LEU A 170 0.24 11.63 -2.36
C LEU A 170 0.99 11.96 -1.08
N GLY A 171 1.61 13.13 -1.05
CA GLY A 171 2.37 13.61 0.10
C GLY A 171 2.26 15.12 0.28
N PRO A 172 2.98 15.69 1.26
CA PRO A 172 2.98 17.12 1.54
C PRO A 172 3.37 17.93 0.30
N LYS A 173 2.61 18.99 -0.02
CA LYS A 173 2.85 19.80 -1.24
C LYS A 173 4.23 20.48 -1.31
N HIS A 174 4.91 20.63 -0.17
CA HIS A 174 6.24 21.24 -0.06
C HIS A 174 7.34 20.23 0.31
N GLY A 175 7.04 18.93 0.37
CA GLY A 175 8.04 17.91 0.69
C GLY A 175 8.95 17.59 -0.51
N THR A 176 10.14 17.05 -0.27
CA THR A 176 11.12 16.75 -1.33
C THR A 176 11.18 15.26 -1.64
N GLU A 177 11.70 14.45 -0.72
CA GLU A 177 11.85 13.01 -0.87
C GLU A 177 11.63 12.33 0.48
N TYR A 178 11.01 11.14 0.48
CA TYR A 178 10.89 10.31 1.67
C TYR A 178 11.40 8.89 1.38
N ALA A 179 12.32 8.42 2.22
CA ALA A 179 12.77 7.05 2.21
C ALA A 179 12.12 6.28 3.36
N ALA A 180 11.35 5.24 3.03
CA ALA A 180 10.80 4.30 4.00
C ALA A 180 11.64 3.03 4.02
N VAL A 181 12.45 2.87 5.07
CA VAL A 181 13.16 1.61 5.35
C VAL A 181 12.16 0.62 5.93
N LYS A 182 12.04 -0.55 5.32
CA LYS A 182 11.13 -1.59 5.82
C LYS A 182 11.71 -2.25 7.06
N GLU A 183 10.94 -2.23 8.14
CA GLU A 183 11.29 -2.89 9.39
C GLU A 183 11.15 -4.42 9.22
N MET A 184 12.16 -5.19 9.63
CA MET A 184 12.01 -6.65 9.71
C MET A 184 11.04 -7.00 10.82
N CYS A 185 10.01 -7.79 10.49
CA CYS A 185 9.08 -8.31 11.47
C CYS A 185 9.56 -9.67 11.95
N GLY A 186 9.68 -9.84 13.27
CA GLY A 186 10.11 -11.10 13.89
C GLY A 186 9.02 -12.18 13.92
N GLN A 187 7.81 -11.88 13.44
CA GLN A 187 6.67 -12.80 13.47
C GLN A 187 6.86 -13.94 12.48
N SER A 188 6.70 -15.17 12.96
CA SER A 188 6.63 -16.37 12.14
C SER A 188 5.27 -16.50 11.44
N ALA A 189 5.23 -17.27 10.35
CA ALA A 189 3.98 -17.59 9.66
C ALA A 189 2.96 -18.28 10.59
N ALA A 190 3.42 -19.15 11.50
CA ALA A 190 2.57 -19.84 12.46
C ALA A 190 1.95 -18.91 13.52
N GLU A 191 2.69 -17.87 13.95
CA GLU A 191 2.13 -16.84 14.83
C GLU A 191 1.08 -16.00 14.12
N LEU A 192 1.33 -15.60 12.87
CA LEU A 192 0.35 -14.84 12.09
C LEU A 192 -0.92 -15.65 11.82
N ALA A 193 -0.79 -16.94 11.49
CA ALA A 193 -1.94 -17.82 11.30
C ALA A 193 -2.77 -17.95 12.60
N ARG A 194 -2.11 -18.16 13.75
CA ARG A 194 -2.78 -18.20 15.05
C ARG A 194 -3.52 -16.90 15.37
N LEU A 195 -2.89 -15.75 15.13
CA LEU A 195 -3.56 -14.45 15.36
C LEU A 195 -4.82 -14.27 14.50
N VAL A 196 -4.82 -14.77 13.27
CA VAL A 196 -6.02 -14.78 12.42
C VAL A 196 -7.11 -15.69 13.00
N ASP A 197 -6.72 -16.87 13.47
CA ASP A 197 -7.65 -17.84 14.06
C ASP A 197 -8.20 -17.40 15.42
N ASP A 198 -7.42 -16.69 16.22
CA ASP A 198 -7.82 -16.14 17.52
C ASP A 198 -8.68 -14.89 17.37
N ALA A 199 -8.51 -14.13 16.29
CA ALA A 199 -9.32 -12.96 15.95
C ALA A 199 -10.66 -13.33 15.26
N ARG A 200 -11.04 -14.62 15.32
CA ARG A 200 -12.30 -15.12 14.75
C ARG A 200 -13.52 -14.65 15.53
#